data_AF-A0A1V6BS15-F1
#
_entry.id   AF-A0A1V6BS15-F1
#
_cell.length_a   1.000
_cell.length_b   1.000
_cell.length_c   1.000
_cell.angle_alpha   90.00
_cell.angle_beta   90.00
_cell.angle_gamma   90.00
#
_symmetry.space_group_name_H-M   'P 1'
#
loop_
_entity.id
_entity.type
_entity.pdbx_description
1 polymer ?
#
loop_
_entity_poly.entity_id
_entity_poly.type
_entity_poly.pdbx_seq_one_letter_code
_entity_poly.pdbx_strand_id
1 'polypeptide(L)'
;MAGVINRIKLYPLVLYFSLTYALVAVVLFFSFDLKEAGIATPVNALMVAAATIIQIIFILLIYASKKKLFFFILLFTSAALNVSSAVALALLIHKYFFTILFQIITIHYIVFILKYRLVSLKRVYLKAAQITSYVFILALLVWEIVVGYFIMTRTESRWLESIFYNAYDLLLIVILCYNTIKISYMRKIKLVLKNDRIYLNDIDLNKILNEDYVSFVKAILNNKNKCYEIFNAEAKFQKNCESCLKDNLTVECCQKFGILFEKLENINKIMYFLRIGKIKIPINKDRLKYDGWKVALSRDLVVKNDEI
;
A
#
# COMPACT_ATOMS: atom_id res chain seq x y z
N MET A 1 -19.80 -2.45 -0.26
CA MET A 1 -19.03 -1.46 0.55
C MET A 1 -17.83 -0.81 -0.17
N ALA A 2 -17.52 -1.12 -1.43
CA ALA A 2 -16.40 -0.52 -2.17
C ALA A 2 -16.71 0.85 -2.84
N GLY A 3 -17.97 1.31 -2.80
CA GLY A 3 -18.42 2.53 -3.51
C GLY A 3 -18.41 3.82 -2.68
N VAL A 4 -18.50 3.73 -1.35
CA VAL A 4 -18.63 4.90 -0.46
C VAL A 4 -17.27 5.44 -0.01
N ILE A 5 -16.26 4.57 0.12
CA ILE A 5 -14.88 4.93 0.52
C ILE A 5 -14.13 5.70 -0.57
N ASN A 6 -14.64 5.75 -1.81
CA ASN A 6 -13.94 6.34 -2.95
C ASN A 6 -14.28 7.83 -3.23
N ARG A 7 -15.32 8.41 -2.59
CA ARG A 7 -15.73 9.82 -2.84
C ARG A 7 -15.24 10.80 -1.75
N ILE A 8 -15.01 10.31 -0.54
CA ILE A 8 -14.26 10.97 0.53
C ILE A 8 -12.78 10.64 0.22
N LYS A 9 -11.86 11.48 -0.28
CA LYS A 9 -11.65 12.93 -0.18
C LYS A 9 -10.69 13.41 -1.29
N LEU A 10 -11.12 13.50 -2.56
CA LEU A 10 -10.26 14.09 -3.60
C LEU A 10 -9.95 15.56 -3.27
N TYR A 11 -10.97 16.33 -2.88
CA TYR A 11 -10.83 17.75 -2.57
C TYR A 11 -9.93 18.02 -1.36
N PRO A 12 -10.05 17.33 -0.20
CA PRO A 12 -9.10 17.50 0.89
C PRO A 12 -7.67 17.11 0.55
N LEU A 13 -7.46 16.12 -0.32
CA LEU A 13 -6.12 15.74 -0.75
C LEU A 13 -5.49 16.79 -1.68
N VAL A 14 -6.29 17.34 -2.60
CA VAL A 14 -5.90 18.45 -3.47
C VAL A 14 -5.53 19.67 -2.62
N LEU A 15 -6.43 20.06 -1.71
CA LEU A 15 -6.19 21.17 -0.79
C LEU A 15 -4.91 20.96 0.01
N TYR A 16 -4.71 19.75 0.54
CA TYR A 16 -3.51 19.41 1.29
C TYR A 16 -2.23 19.57 0.46
N PHE A 17 -2.20 19.07 -0.79
CA PHE A 17 -1.04 19.23 -1.66
C PHE A 17 -0.76 20.69 -2.04
N SER A 18 -1.79 21.53 -2.06
CA SER A 18 -1.64 22.94 -2.38
C SER A 18 -1.23 23.82 -1.20
N LEU A 19 -1.18 23.30 0.03
CA LEU A 19 -0.81 24.08 1.21
C LEU A 19 0.67 24.50 1.24
N THR A 20 1.54 23.95 0.38
CA THR A 20 2.99 24.18 0.41
C THR A 20 3.38 25.67 0.49
N TYR A 21 2.92 26.50 -0.45
CA TYR A 21 3.23 27.95 -0.46
C TYR A 21 2.61 28.70 0.71
N ALA A 22 1.36 28.39 1.06
CA ALA A 22 0.67 29.01 2.18
C ALA A 22 1.35 28.69 3.52
N LEU A 23 1.83 27.46 3.69
CA LEU A 23 2.51 27.00 4.89
C LEU A 23 3.86 27.70 5.06
N VAL A 24 4.66 27.83 3.99
CA VAL A 24 5.89 28.64 4.04
C VAL A 24 5.59 30.09 4.41
N ALA A 25 4.57 30.69 3.82
CA ALA A 25 4.20 32.08 4.14
C ALA A 25 3.73 32.26 5.59
N VAL A 26 2.97 31.30 6.15
CA VAL A 26 2.57 31.31 7.56
C VAL A 26 3.80 31.14 8.47
N VAL A 27 4.69 30.21 8.16
CA VAL A 27 5.92 29.99 8.93
C VAL A 27 6.79 31.25 8.93
N LEU A 28 6.90 31.94 7.79
CA LEU A 28 7.59 33.23 7.69
C LEU A 28 6.91 34.32 8.52
N PHE A 29 5.57 34.39 8.55
CA PHE A 29 4.88 35.38 9.38
C PHE A 29 5.20 35.24 10.88
N PHE A 30 5.41 34.00 11.36
CA PHE A 30 5.72 33.72 12.75
C PHE A 30 7.23 33.71 13.07
N SER A 31 8.13 33.80 12.09
CA SER A 31 9.57 33.83 12.35
C SER A 31 10.04 35.25 12.67
N PHE A 32 10.82 35.39 13.75
CA PHE A 32 11.24 36.68 14.32
C PHE A 32 12.09 37.54 13.37
N ASP A 33 12.73 36.94 12.36
CA ASP A 33 13.51 37.63 11.31
C ASP A 33 12.67 38.60 10.46
N LEU A 34 11.33 38.45 10.43
CA LEU A 34 10.48 39.21 9.51
C LEU A 34 10.07 40.61 9.99
N LYS A 35 10.27 40.96 11.26
CA LYS A 35 9.96 42.32 11.73
C LYS A 35 10.86 43.39 11.10
N GLU A 36 12.05 43.02 10.61
CA GLU A 36 13.01 43.97 10.03
C GLU A 36 13.04 44.00 8.50
N ALA A 37 12.51 42.99 7.80
CA ALA A 37 12.76 42.80 6.36
C ALA A 37 11.66 43.32 5.40
N GLY A 38 10.55 43.90 5.88
CA GLY A 38 9.51 44.46 5.00
C GLY A 38 8.80 43.45 4.08
N ILE A 39 8.89 42.16 4.40
CA ILE A 39 8.46 41.03 3.54
C ILE A 39 6.92 40.88 3.49
N ALA A 40 6.19 41.43 4.45
CA ALA A 40 4.72 41.34 4.54
C ALA A 40 4.00 42.45 3.73
N THR A 41 4.29 42.57 2.43
CA THR A 41 3.55 43.48 1.54
C THR A 41 2.31 42.82 0.93
N PRO A 42 1.25 43.58 0.60
CA PRO A 42 0.09 43.05 -0.14
C PRO A 42 0.47 42.39 -1.47
N VAL A 43 1.54 42.86 -2.12
CA VAL A 43 2.05 42.30 -3.39
C VAL A 43 2.61 40.90 -3.17
N ASN A 44 3.43 40.71 -2.12
CA ASN A 44 3.99 39.40 -1.78
C ASN A 44 2.88 38.39 -1.42
N ALA A 45 1.88 38.83 -0.66
CA ALA A 45 0.72 37.99 -0.33
C ALA A 45 -0.06 37.58 -1.59
N LEU A 46 -0.25 38.50 -2.54
CA LEU A 46 -0.90 38.22 -3.82
C LEU A 46 -0.11 37.20 -4.66
N MET A 47 1.22 37.33 -4.71
CA MET A 47 2.10 36.38 -5.43
C MET A 47 2.02 34.96 -4.84
N VAL A 48 2.06 34.84 -3.51
CA VAL A 48 1.90 33.54 -2.82
C VAL A 48 0.51 32.96 -3.07
N ALA A 49 -0.54 33.78 -2.99
CA ALA A 49 -1.91 33.34 -3.27
C ALA A 49 -2.07 32.87 -4.72
N ALA A 50 -1.51 33.59 -5.68
CA ALA A 50 -1.54 33.21 -7.10
C ALA A 50 -0.83 31.86 -7.33
N ALA A 51 0.37 31.66 -6.77
CA ALA A 51 1.08 30.39 -6.86
C ALA A 51 0.27 29.22 -6.26
N THR A 52 -0.35 29.46 -5.10
CA THR A 52 -1.23 28.49 -4.43
C THR A 52 -2.43 28.11 -5.30
N ILE A 53 -3.12 29.11 -5.86
CA ILE A 53 -4.29 28.88 -6.74
C ILE A 53 -3.90 28.12 -8.00
N ILE A 54 -2.77 28.48 -8.64
CA ILE A 54 -2.25 27.78 -9.81
C ILE A 54 -1.98 26.31 -9.46
N GLN A 55 -1.34 26.04 -8.31
CA GLN A 55 -1.10 24.68 -7.85
C GLN A 55 -2.40 23.90 -7.64
N ILE A 56 -3.43 24.50 -7.03
CA ILE A 56 -4.77 23.88 -6.87
C ILE A 56 -5.35 23.49 -8.23
N ILE A 57 -5.36 24.44 -9.18
CA ILE A 57 -5.93 24.24 -10.52
C ILE A 57 -5.21 23.08 -11.23
N PHE A 58 -3.89 23.08 -11.26
CA PHE A 58 -3.13 22.02 -11.93
C PHE A 58 -3.35 20.66 -11.29
N ILE A 59 -3.33 20.56 -9.96
CA ILE A 59 -3.57 19.30 -9.27
C ILE A 59 -4.99 18.79 -9.59
N LEU A 60 -6.01 19.66 -9.58
CA LEU A 60 -7.38 19.30 -9.99
C LEU A 60 -7.44 18.78 -11.43
N LEU A 61 -6.78 19.47 -12.37
CA LEU A 61 -6.74 19.08 -13.78
C LEU A 61 -6.04 17.71 -13.96
N ILE A 62 -4.92 17.48 -13.27
CA ILE A 62 -4.22 16.20 -13.28
C ILE A 62 -5.13 15.09 -12.74
N TYR A 63 -5.88 15.34 -11.67
CA TYR A 63 -6.85 14.37 -11.14
C TYR A 63 -8.07 14.15 -12.02
N ALA A 64 -8.53 15.16 -12.75
CA ALA A 64 -9.62 15.04 -13.71
C ALA A 64 -9.19 14.29 -14.98
N SER A 65 -7.89 14.25 -15.27
CA SER A 65 -7.37 13.61 -16.48
C SER A 65 -7.71 12.11 -16.55
N LYS A 66 -8.14 11.70 -17.75
CA LYS A 66 -8.45 10.30 -18.11
C LYS A 66 -7.54 9.75 -19.22
N LYS A 67 -6.91 10.62 -20.01
CA LYS A 67 -6.02 10.25 -21.12
C LYS A 67 -4.56 10.27 -20.66
N LYS A 68 -3.81 9.22 -20.98
CA LYS A 68 -2.40 9.05 -20.57
C LYS A 68 -1.51 10.21 -21.02
N LEU A 69 -1.58 10.61 -22.31
CA LEU A 69 -0.77 11.70 -22.84
C LEU A 69 -1.08 13.03 -22.14
N PHE A 70 -2.36 13.37 -22.02
CA PHE A 70 -2.81 14.59 -21.36
C PHE A 70 -2.41 14.64 -19.87
N PHE A 71 -2.48 13.49 -19.17
CA PHE A 71 -1.98 13.35 -17.81
C PHE A 71 -0.50 13.72 -17.69
N PHE A 72 0.36 13.19 -18.57
CA PHE A 72 1.79 13.50 -18.53
C PHE A 72 2.08 14.96 -18.86
N ILE A 73 1.42 15.53 -19.88
CA ILE A 73 1.56 16.95 -20.21
C ILE A 73 1.24 17.81 -18.98
N LEU A 74 0.08 17.59 -18.36
CA LEU A 74 -0.31 18.34 -17.17
C LEU A 74 0.65 18.13 -15.99
N LEU A 75 1.12 16.90 -15.77
CA LEU A 75 2.07 16.59 -14.69
C LEU A 75 3.38 17.35 -14.85
N PHE A 76 3.96 17.36 -16.05
CA PHE A 76 5.23 18.05 -16.33
C PHE A 76 5.07 19.57 -16.37
N THR A 77 4.00 20.09 -16.96
CA THR A 77 3.71 21.53 -16.96
C THR A 77 3.48 22.04 -15.53
N SER A 78 2.73 21.29 -14.72
CA SER A 78 2.54 21.60 -13.30
C SER A 78 3.86 21.61 -12.54
N ALA A 79 4.71 20.60 -12.74
CA ALA A 79 6.01 20.53 -12.06
C ALA A 79 6.89 21.73 -12.45
N ALA A 80 6.99 22.04 -13.74
CA ALA A 80 7.78 23.17 -14.22
C ALA A 80 7.29 24.50 -13.64
N LEU A 81 5.98 24.77 -13.69
CA LEU A 81 5.41 26.01 -13.16
C LEU A 81 5.61 26.14 -11.65
N ASN A 82 5.45 25.06 -10.89
CA ASN A 82 5.68 25.08 -9.45
C ASN A 82 7.16 25.29 -9.12
N VAL A 83 8.08 24.63 -9.82
CA VAL A 83 9.52 24.86 -9.62
C VAL A 83 9.88 26.31 -9.94
N SER A 84 9.43 26.84 -11.07
CA SER A 84 9.67 28.25 -11.44
C SER A 84 9.07 29.22 -10.42
N SER A 85 7.87 28.95 -9.92
CA SER A 85 7.22 29.78 -8.90
C SER A 85 7.98 29.74 -7.57
N ALA A 86 8.40 28.56 -7.11
CA ALA A 86 9.18 28.42 -5.88
C ALA A 86 10.52 29.16 -5.97
N VAL A 87 11.23 29.06 -7.09
CA VAL A 87 12.49 29.79 -7.32
C VAL A 87 12.23 31.31 -7.38
N ALA A 88 11.20 31.76 -8.10
CA ALA A 88 10.86 33.17 -8.19
C ALA A 88 10.52 33.77 -6.82
N LEU A 89 9.68 33.09 -6.02
CA LEU A 89 9.35 33.52 -4.66
C LEU A 89 10.58 33.46 -3.74
N ALA A 90 11.50 32.51 -3.96
CA ALA A 90 12.73 32.43 -3.18
C ALA A 90 13.67 33.62 -3.41
N LEU A 91 13.76 34.08 -4.67
CA LEU A 91 14.58 35.22 -5.07
C LEU A 91 13.94 36.57 -4.74
N LEU A 92 12.61 36.68 -4.87
CA LEU A 92 11.87 37.94 -4.73
C LEU A 92 11.35 38.21 -3.31
N ILE A 93 11.04 37.16 -2.55
CA ILE A 93 10.41 37.28 -1.22
C ILE A 93 11.35 36.77 -0.15
N HIS A 94 11.67 35.47 -0.15
CA HIS A 94 12.53 34.89 0.89
C HIS A 94 13.08 33.51 0.51
N LYS A 95 14.36 33.25 0.79
CA LYS A 95 15.05 31.98 0.48
C LYS A 95 14.35 30.71 0.97
N TYR A 96 13.47 30.78 1.95
CA TYR A 96 12.73 29.62 2.47
C TYR A 96 11.76 29.00 1.47
N PHE A 97 11.35 29.72 0.43
CA PHE A 97 10.56 29.12 -0.66
C PHE A 97 11.34 28.01 -1.43
N PHE A 98 12.67 27.91 -1.30
CA PHE A 98 13.42 26.77 -1.86
C PHE A 98 13.06 25.43 -1.22
N THR A 99 12.56 25.39 0.02
CA THR A 99 12.15 24.13 0.66
C THR A 99 10.99 23.46 -0.07
N ILE A 100 10.14 24.26 -0.75
CA ILE A 100 9.00 23.78 -1.54
C ILE A 100 9.45 22.89 -2.71
N LEU A 101 10.67 23.05 -3.24
CA LEU A 101 11.18 22.20 -4.33
C LEU A 101 11.14 20.72 -3.96
N PHE A 102 11.47 20.38 -2.73
CA PHE A 102 11.43 19.01 -2.23
C PHE A 102 9.99 18.49 -2.13
N GLN A 103 9.09 19.33 -1.61
CA GLN A 103 7.66 19.03 -1.49
C GLN A 103 7.00 18.83 -2.86
N ILE A 104 7.37 19.64 -3.86
CA ILE A 104 6.89 19.52 -5.25
C ILE A 104 7.24 18.14 -5.80
N ILE A 105 8.47 17.66 -5.63
CA ILE A 105 8.89 16.34 -6.12
C ILE A 105 8.03 15.25 -5.49
N THR A 106 7.85 15.30 -4.16
CA THR A 106 7.06 14.32 -3.42
C THR A 106 5.59 14.34 -3.82
N ILE A 107 4.97 15.51 -3.92
CA ILE A 107 3.57 15.67 -4.33
C ILE A 107 3.34 15.12 -5.74
N HIS A 108 4.19 15.50 -6.71
CA HIS A 108 4.02 15.05 -8.10
C HIS A 108 4.24 13.53 -8.21
N TYR A 109 5.16 12.98 -7.42
CA TYR A 109 5.34 11.53 -7.33
C TYR A 109 4.10 10.83 -6.75
N ILE A 110 3.51 11.35 -5.67
CA ILE A 110 2.26 10.81 -5.09
C ILE A 110 1.12 10.86 -6.11
N VAL A 111 0.95 11.98 -6.82
CA VAL A 111 -0.07 12.14 -7.86
C VAL A 111 0.13 11.12 -8.99
N PHE A 112 1.38 10.87 -9.38
CA PHE A 112 1.74 9.82 -10.34
C PHE A 112 1.34 8.41 -9.86
N ILE A 113 1.67 8.06 -8.63
CA ILE A 113 1.31 6.78 -8.01
C ILE A 113 -0.21 6.62 -7.88
N LEU A 114 -0.95 7.68 -7.57
CA LEU A 114 -2.42 7.66 -7.48
C LEU A 114 -3.09 7.41 -8.84
N LYS A 115 -2.52 7.93 -9.91
CA LYS A 115 -3.01 7.78 -11.28
C LYS A 115 -2.32 6.66 -12.06
N TYR A 116 -1.56 5.80 -11.37
CA TYR A 116 -0.74 4.77 -11.99
C TYR A 116 -1.48 3.83 -12.94
N ARG A 117 -2.76 3.54 -12.67
CA ARG A 117 -3.63 2.73 -13.54
C ARG A 117 -3.76 3.28 -14.97
N LEU A 118 -3.64 4.59 -15.17
CA LEU A 118 -3.65 5.22 -16.51
C LEU A 118 -2.37 4.93 -17.30
N VAL A 119 -1.27 4.60 -16.63
CA VAL A 119 0.05 4.43 -17.24
C VAL A 119 0.24 2.99 -17.73
N SER A 120 0.03 2.01 -16.85
CA SER A 120 0.17 0.58 -17.16
C SER A 120 -0.36 -0.30 -16.01
N LEU A 121 -1.00 -1.41 -16.36
CA LEU A 121 -1.35 -2.50 -15.42
C LEU A 121 -0.38 -3.70 -15.50
N LYS A 122 0.68 -3.59 -16.31
CA LYS A 122 1.66 -4.67 -16.47
C LYS A 122 2.43 -4.88 -15.15
N ARG A 123 2.58 -6.14 -14.74
CA ARG A 123 3.20 -6.56 -13.46
C ARG A 123 4.61 -5.98 -13.23
N VAL A 124 5.43 -5.93 -14.28
CA VAL A 124 6.81 -5.42 -14.21
C VAL A 124 6.83 -3.96 -13.76
N TYR A 125 5.93 -3.15 -14.34
CA TYR A 125 5.82 -1.74 -14.01
C TYR A 125 5.31 -1.55 -12.57
N LEU A 126 4.29 -2.29 -12.15
CA LEU A 126 3.80 -2.24 -10.76
C LEU A 126 4.89 -2.59 -9.74
N LYS A 127 5.71 -3.61 -10.03
CA LYS A 127 6.85 -4.01 -9.17
C LYS A 127 7.91 -2.90 -9.12
N ALA A 128 8.27 -2.34 -10.27
CA ALA A 128 9.23 -1.24 -10.36
C ALA A 128 8.73 -0.02 -9.56
N ALA A 129 7.48 0.41 -9.78
CA ALA A 129 6.89 1.52 -9.05
C ALA A 129 6.89 1.30 -7.54
N GLN A 130 6.53 0.09 -7.08
CA GLN A 130 6.56 -0.24 -5.66
C GLN A 130 7.98 -0.17 -5.06
N ILE A 131 8.99 -0.74 -5.74
CA ILE A 131 10.38 -0.68 -5.29
C ILE A 131 10.87 0.77 -5.25
N THR A 132 10.65 1.53 -6.33
CA THR A 132 11.00 2.95 -6.40
C THR A 132 10.32 3.73 -5.27
N SER A 133 9.05 3.45 -4.96
CA SER A 133 8.36 4.13 -3.87
C SER A 133 8.97 3.81 -2.51
N TYR A 134 9.38 2.56 -2.23
CA TYR A 134 10.06 2.24 -0.97
C TYR A 134 11.42 2.92 -0.85
N VAL A 135 12.21 2.94 -1.93
CA VAL A 135 13.49 3.66 -1.95
C VAL A 135 13.28 5.16 -1.72
N PHE A 136 12.26 5.73 -2.37
CA PHE A 136 11.91 7.14 -2.20
C PHE A 136 11.45 7.44 -0.77
N ILE A 137 10.57 6.63 -0.18
CA ILE A 137 10.14 6.75 1.23
C ILE A 137 11.34 6.71 2.17
N LEU A 138 12.27 5.76 1.97
CA LEU A 138 13.48 5.66 2.80
C LEU A 138 14.33 6.93 2.68
N ALA A 139 14.51 7.45 1.47
CA ALA A 139 15.24 8.69 1.25
C ALA A 139 14.58 9.89 1.95
N LEU A 140 13.24 9.99 1.88
CA LEU A 140 12.49 11.03 2.59
C LEU A 140 12.66 10.91 4.11
N LEU A 141 12.58 9.71 4.68
CA LEU A 141 12.77 9.49 6.12
C LEU A 141 14.18 9.86 6.59
N VAL A 142 15.21 9.50 5.82
CA VAL A 142 16.59 9.89 6.11
C VAL A 142 16.74 11.41 6.03
N TRP A 143 16.13 12.05 5.04
CA TRP A 143 16.12 13.50 4.90
C TRP A 143 15.49 14.19 6.13
N GLU A 144 14.32 13.74 6.58
CA GLU A 144 13.65 14.27 7.78
C GLU A 144 14.53 14.17 9.03
N ILE A 145 15.22 13.05 9.21
CA ILE A 145 16.15 12.85 10.34
C ILE A 145 17.31 13.86 10.26
N VAL A 146 17.89 14.03 9.06
CA VAL A 146 19.00 14.95 8.84
C VAL A 146 18.57 16.39 9.08
N VAL A 147 17.45 16.83 8.51
CA VAL A 147 16.92 18.19 8.71
C VAL A 147 16.57 18.44 10.17
N GLY A 148 15.91 17.49 10.84
CA GLY A 148 15.61 17.58 12.28
C GLY A 148 16.87 17.74 13.13
N TYR A 149 17.93 16.98 12.83
CA TYR A 149 19.22 17.11 13.50
C TYR A 149 19.89 18.47 13.25
N PHE A 150 19.87 18.96 12.02
CA PHE A 150 20.43 20.28 11.67
C PHE A 150 19.68 21.43 12.36
N ILE A 151 18.36 21.34 12.51
CA ILE A 151 17.58 22.37 13.21
C ILE A 151 17.88 22.34 14.71
N MET A 152 17.98 21.15 15.31
CA MET A 152 18.24 20.99 16.75
C MET A 152 19.63 21.48 17.16
N THR A 153 20.61 21.45 16.26
CA THR A 153 21.99 21.88 16.52
C THR A 153 22.26 23.36 16.23
N ARG A 154 21.24 24.13 15.80
CA ARG A 154 21.37 25.59 15.61
C ARG A 154 21.36 26.34 16.94
N THR A 155 22.11 27.44 16.96
CA THR A 155 22.18 28.39 18.07
C THR A 155 20.84 29.10 18.32
N GLU A 156 20.06 29.37 17.28
CA GLU A 156 18.67 29.84 17.38
C GLU A 156 17.71 28.68 17.09
N SER A 157 17.04 28.20 18.14
CA SER A 157 16.06 27.12 17.99
C SER A 157 14.81 27.61 17.25
N ARG A 158 14.65 27.19 15.99
CA ARG A 158 13.47 27.45 15.14
C ARG A 158 12.50 26.28 15.20
N TRP A 159 12.05 25.95 16.41
CA TRP A 159 11.23 24.78 16.70
C TRP A 159 9.87 24.80 15.98
N LEU A 160 9.23 25.96 15.83
CA LEU A 160 7.97 26.10 15.08
C LEU A 160 8.15 25.75 13.60
N GLU A 161 9.20 26.24 12.96
CA GLU A 161 9.49 25.93 11.55
C GLU A 161 9.65 24.41 11.37
N SER A 162 10.43 23.78 12.25
CA SER A 162 10.64 22.32 12.27
C SER A 162 9.34 21.54 12.40
N ILE A 163 8.45 21.94 13.32
CA ILE A 163 7.18 21.25 13.55
C ILE A 163 6.29 21.34 12.30
N PHE A 164 6.14 22.53 11.70
CA PHE A 164 5.25 22.72 10.56
C PHE A 164 5.77 22.01 9.30
N TYR A 165 7.06 22.10 8.98
CA TYR A 165 7.64 21.41 7.82
C TYR A 165 7.60 19.89 7.99
N ASN A 166 8.12 19.38 9.11
CA ASN A 166 8.23 17.94 9.31
C ASN A 166 6.85 17.29 9.46
N ALA A 167 5.86 17.97 10.07
CA ALA A 167 4.50 17.43 10.14
C ALA A 167 3.85 17.30 8.75
N TYR A 168 4.07 18.30 7.88
CA TYR A 168 3.57 18.28 6.51
C TYR A 168 4.26 17.17 5.69
N ASP A 169 5.58 17.07 5.78
CA ASP A 169 6.36 16.08 5.04
C ASP A 169 6.11 14.66 5.55
N LEU A 170 5.97 14.47 6.87
CA LEU A 170 5.57 13.19 7.47
C LEU A 170 4.20 12.73 6.95
N LEU A 171 3.23 13.63 6.85
CA LEU A 171 1.91 13.29 6.33
C LEU A 171 1.95 13.00 4.82
N LEU A 172 2.81 13.66 4.03
CA LEU A 172 3.09 13.27 2.64
C LEU A 172 3.68 11.86 2.56
N ILE A 173 4.64 11.51 3.43
CA ILE A 173 5.23 10.18 3.53
C ILE A 173 4.14 9.14 3.86
N VAL A 174 3.27 9.42 4.82
CA VAL A 174 2.14 8.53 5.18
C VAL A 174 1.21 8.29 3.99
N ILE A 175 0.86 9.36 3.25
CA ILE A 175 0.05 9.25 2.03
C ILE A 175 0.76 8.40 0.98
N LEU A 176 2.06 8.58 0.79
CA LEU A 176 2.84 7.80 -0.17
C LEU A 176 2.93 6.31 0.24
N CYS A 177 3.17 6.03 1.52
CA CYS A 177 3.17 4.69 2.10
C CYS A 177 1.83 3.98 1.84
N TYR A 178 0.72 4.65 2.16
CA TYR A 178 -0.63 4.12 1.93
C TYR A 178 -0.85 3.75 0.45
N ASN A 179 -0.47 4.63 -0.47
CA ASN A 179 -0.63 4.39 -1.91
C ASN A 179 0.30 3.28 -2.43
N THR A 180 1.53 3.20 -1.91
CA THR A 180 2.48 2.13 -2.23
C THR A 180 1.95 0.76 -1.81
N ILE A 181 1.40 0.67 -0.60
CA ILE A 181 0.73 -0.53 -0.09
C ILE A 181 -0.47 -0.87 -0.97
N LYS A 182 -1.30 0.11 -1.34
CA LYS A 182 -2.46 -0.09 -2.22
C LYS A 182 -2.06 -0.65 -3.59
N ILE A 183 -0.93 -0.23 -4.16
CA ILE A 183 -0.39 -0.82 -5.41
C ILE A 183 -0.08 -2.31 -5.23
N SER A 184 0.48 -2.70 -4.08
CA SER A 184 0.74 -4.12 -3.75
C SER A 184 -0.56 -4.94 -3.72
N TYR A 185 -1.67 -4.38 -3.23
CA TYR A 185 -2.99 -5.03 -3.26
C TYR A 185 -3.59 -5.15 -4.66
N MET A 186 -3.21 -4.30 -5.62
CA MET A 186 -3.72 -4.38 -7.00
C MET A 186 -3.06 -5.49 -7.84
N ARG A 187 -2.00 -6.12 -7.33
CA ARG A 187 -1.30 -7.20 -8.02
C ARG A 187 -2.08 -8.50 -7.88
N LYS A 188 -2.55 -9.05 -9.00
CA LYS A 188 -3.06 -10.44 -9.05
C LYS A 188 -1.98 -11.40 -8.56
N ILE A 189 -2.38 -12.32 -7.71
CA ILE A 189 -1.51 -13.34 -7.13
C ILE A 189 -1.54 -14.54 -8.06
N LYS A 190 -0.39 -14.88 -8.64
CA LYS A 190 -0.27 -16.09 -9.47
C LYS A 190 0.06 -17.26 -8.55
N LEU A 191 -0.78 -18.28 -8.55
CA LEU A 191 -0.51 -19.57 -7.91
C LEU A 191 -0.27 -20.59 -9.02
N VAL A 192 0.89 -21.24 -9.03
CA VAL A 192 1.21 -22.32 -9.97
C VAL A 192 1.33 -23.61 -9.17
N LEU A 193 0.48 -24.58 -9.50
CA LEU A 193 0.50 -25.91 -8.91
C LEU A 193 1.32 -26.82 -9.82
N LYS A 194 2.49 -27.30 -9.35
CA LYS A 194 3.29 -28.34 -9.99
C LYS A 194 3.19 -29.65 -9.20
N ASN A 195 3.70 -30.76 -9.76
CA ASN A 195 3.59 -32.10 -9.17
C ASN A 195 4.05 -32.19 -7.70
N ASP A 196 5.13 -31.51 -7.31
CA ASP A 196 5.62 -31.56 -5.92
C ASP A 196 5.78 -30.18 -5.26
N ARG A 197 5.42 -29.09 -5.97
CA ARG A 197 5.72 -27.73 -5.52
C ARG A 197 4.58 -26.77 -5.80
N ILE A 198 4.40 -25.81 -4.90
CA ILE A 198 3.45 -24.71 -5.09
C ILE A 198 4.26 -23.41 -5.21
N TYR A 199 4.05 -22.69 -6.31
CA TYR A 199 4.68 -21.38 -6.51
C TYR A 199 3.66 -20.26 -6.31
N LEU A 200 3.95 -19.36 -5.36
CA LEU A 200 3.20 -18.13 -5.16
C LEU A 200 3.99 -16.96 -5.72
N ASN A 201 3.51 -16.34 -6.79
CA ASN A 201 4.18 -15.21 -7.44
C ASN A 201 5.66 -15.52 -7.79
N ASP A 202 5.92 -16.74 -8.26
CA ASP A 202 7.25 -17.26 -8.63
C ASP A 202 8.15 -17.61 -7.43
N ILE A 203 7.64 -17.51 -6.20
CA ILE A 203 8.30 -17.96 -4.97
C ILE A 203 7.85 -19.39 -4.66
N ASP A 204 8.80 -20.29 -4.46
CA ASP A 204 8.56 -21.67 -4.04
C ASP A 204 8.10 -21.70 -2.58
N LEU A 205 6.84 -22.06 -2.33
CA LEU A 205 6.29 -22.12 -0.97
C LEU A 205 6.93 -23.21 -0.12
N ASN A 206 7.51 -24.25 -0.74
CA ASN A 206 8.20 -25.32 -0.01
C ASN A 206 9.47 -24.82 0.71
N LYS A 207 9.99 -23.64 0.35
CA LYS A 207 11.12 -23.00 1.04
C LYS A 207 10.71 -22.24 2.30
N ILE A 208 9.42 -21.96 2.47
CA ILE A 208 8.89 -21.09 3.52
C ILE A 208 7.98 -21.89 4.46
N LEU A 209 7.23 -22.84 3.92
CA LEU A 209 6.31 -23.70 4.63
C LEU A 209 6.88 -25.12 4.68
N ASN A 210 6.58 -25.84 5.77
CA ASN A 210 6.92 -27.26 5.89
C ASN A 210 6.24 -28.07 4.78
N GLU A 211 6.85 -29.18 4.36
CA GLU A 211 6.34 -30.04 3.28
C GLU A 211 4.92 -30.53 3.56
N ASP A 212 4.62 -30.89 4.82
CA ASP A 212 3.29 -31.26 5.31
C ASP A 212 2.25 -30.15 5.08
N TYR A 213 2.62 -28.87 5.15
CA TYR A 213 1.68 -27.77 4.90
C TYR A 213 1.44 -27.59 3.40
N VAL A 214 2.45 -27.79 2.57
CA VAL A 214 2.36 -27.70 1.11
C VAL A 214 1.48 -28.82 0.56
N SER A 215 1.71 -30.07 0.97
CA SER A 215 0.91 -31.23 0.56
C SER A 215 -0.57 -31.00 0.86
N PHE A 216 -0.84 -30.47 2.04
CA PHE A 216 -2.18 -30.23 2.53
C PHE A 216 -2.89 -29.08 1.79
N VAL A 217 -2.19 -27.96 1.56
CA VAL A 217 -2.71 -26.86 0.72
C VAL A 217 -3.00 -27.36 -0.70
N LYS A 218 -2.15 -28.21 -1.27
CA LYS A 218 -2.38 -28.80 -2.59
C LYS A 218 -3.60 -29.71 -2.62
N ALA A 219 -3.77 -30.58 -1.61
CA ALA A 219 -4.94 -31.46 -1.50
C ALA A 219 -6.24 -30.65 -1.46
N ILE A 220 -6.25 -29.59 -0.66
CA ILE A 220 -7.38 -28.65 -0.52
C ILE A 220 -7.70 -27.93 -1.84
N LEU A 221 -6.67 -27.51 -2.59
CA LEU A 221 -6.86 -26.81 -3.87
C LEU A 221 -7.28 -27.73 -5.02
N ASN A 222 -6.93 -29.02 -4.97
CA ASN A 222 -7.30 -30.03 -5.96
C ASN A 222 -8.68 -30.68 -5.69
N ASN A 223 -9.57 -29.99 -4.98
CA ASN A 223 -10.94 -30.45 -4.67
C ASN A 223 -11.04 -31.77 -3.88
N LYS A 224 -9.99 -32.19 -3.16
CA LYS A 224 -10.13 -33.23 -2.13
C LYS A 224 -10.77 -32.58 -0.91
N ASN A 225 -12.09 -32.64 -0.86
CA ASN A 225 -12.88 -31.82 0.05
C ASN A 225 -13.23 -32.60 1.32
N LYS A 226 -13.32 -33.93 1.28
CA LYS A 226 -13.74 -34.72 2.44
C LYS A 226 -12.55 -35.12 3.30
N CYS A 227 -12.79 -35.25 4.61
CA CYS A 227 -11.76 -35.61 5.58
C CYS A 227 -11.00 -36.88 5.17
N TYR A 228 -11.69 -37.93 4.71
CA TYR A 228 -11.05 -39.16 4.25
C TYR A 228 -10.20 -38.98 2.98
N GLU A 229 -10.52 -38.02 2.10
CA GLU A 229 -9.79 -37.79 0.84
C GLU A 229 -8.48 -37.06 1.07
N ILE A 230 -8.47 -36.10 2.01
CA ILE A 230 -7.28 -35.39 2.46
C ILE A 230 -6.38 -36.36 3.24
N PHE A 231 -6.95 -37.21 4.09
CA PHE A 231 -6.23 -38.26 4.82
C PHE A 231 -5.65 -39.35 3.90
N ASN A 232 -6.36 -39.75 2.83
CA ASN A 232 -5.85 -40.69 1.83
C ASN A 232 -4.71 -40.10 0.97
N ALA A 233 -4.61 -38.77 0.87
CA ALA A 233 -3.51 -38.10 0.19
C ALA A 233 -2.22 -38.09 1.03
N GLU A 234 -2.33 -38.18 2.36
CA GLU A 234 -1.21 -38.31 3.28
C GLU A 234 -1.15 -39.74 3.83
N ALA A 235 -0.39 -40.62 3.16
CA ALA A 235 -0.25 -42.04 3.51
C ALA A 235 0.05 -42.32 5.00
N LYS A 236 0.60 -41.35 5.73
CA LYS A 236 0.83 -41.41 7.19
C LYS A 236 -0.45 -41.44 8.04
N PHE A 237 -1.60 -41.01 7.53
CA PHE A 237 -2.82 -40.84 8.33
C PHE A 237 -3.97 -41.83 8.01
N GLN A 238 -3.77 -42.68 6.99
CA GLN A 238 -4.80 -43.44 6.28
C GLN A 238 -5.66 -44.40 7.14
N LYS A 239 -5.11 -45.08 8.15
CA LYS A 239 -5.80 -46.24 8.77
C LYS A 239 -6.85 -45.92 9.86
N ASN A 240 -6.92 -44.69 10.39
CA ASN A 240 -7.67 -44.44 11.64
C ASN A 240 -8.74 -43.33 11.56
N CYS A 241 -8.92 -42.66 10.42
CA CYS A 241 -10.04 -41.71 10.26
C CYS A 241 -11.37 -42.47 10.08
N GLU A 242 -11.32 -43.68 9.50
CA GLU A 242 -12.47 -44.56 9.35
C GLU A 242 -13.10 -44.98 10.68
N SER A 243 -12.33 -45.16 11.76
CA SER A 243 -12.90 -45.53 13.07
C SER A 243 -13.69 -44.36 13.67
N CYS A 244 -13.15 -43.13 13.63
CA CYS A 244 -13.88 -41.94 14.09
C CYS A 244 -15.14 -41.64 13.26
N LEU A 245 -15.18 -42.04 11.99
CA LEU A 245 -16.36 -41.92 11.12
C LEU A 245 -17.37 -43.06 11.34
N LYS A 246 -16.91 -44.29 11.63
CA LYS A 246 -17.75 -45.47 11.90
C LYS A 246 -18.44 -45.38 13.27
N ASP A 247 -17.78 -44.81 14.26
CA ASP A 247 -18.27 -44.79 15.65
C ASP A 247 -19.20 -43.60 15.98
N ASN A 248 -19.54 -42.73 14.99
CA ASN A 248 -20.35 -41.51 15.17
C ASN A 248 -19.88 -40.58 16.33
N LEU A 249 -18.63 -40.71 16.76
CA LEU A 249 -18.05 -39.89 17.82
C LEU A 249 -18.07 -38.42 17.42
N THR A 250 -18.36 -37.51 18.35
CA THR A 250 -18.30 -36.05 18.10
C THR A 250 -16.87 -35.64 17.73
N VAL A 251 -16.72 -34.55 16.96
CA VAL A 251 -15.42 -34.02 16.51
C VAL A 251 -14.44 -33.82 17.67
N GLU A 252 -14.94 -33.43 18.84
CA GLU A 252 -14.17 -33.17 20.05
C GLU A 252 -13.60 -34.44 20.69
N CYS A 253 -14.29 -35.58 20.55
CA CYS A 253 -13.85 -36.86 21.09
C CYS A 253 -12.83 -37.59 20.19
N CYS A 254 -12.66 -37.17 18.93
CA CYS A 254 -11.66 -37.74 18.04
C CYS A 254 -10.37 -36.93 18.10
N GLN A 255 -9.42 -37.34 18.95
CA GLN A 255 -8.14 -36.65 19.14
C GLN A 255 -7.38 -36.37 17.82
N LYS A 256 -7.41 -37.30 16.87
CA LYS A 256 -6.79 -37.12 15.54
C LYS A 256 -7.53 -36.11 14.66
N PHE A 257 -8.85 -36.00 14.78
CA PHE A 257 -9.61 -34.95 14.10
C PHE A 257 -9.32 -33.57 14.71
N GLY A 258 -9.14 -33.48 16.03
CA GLY A 258 -8.69 -32.26 16.71
C GLY A 258 -7.36 -31.74 16.17
N ILE A 259 -6.36 -32.62 16.02
CA ILE A 259 -5.05 -32.29 15.44
C ILE A 259 -5.19 -31.79 13.98
N LEU A 260 -6.03 -32.45 13.18
CA LEU A 260 -6.31 -32.01 11.81
C LEU A 260 -6.97 -30.64 11.78
N PHE A 261 -7.97 -30.43 12.64
CA PHE A 261 -8.70 -29.18 12.72
C PHE A 261 -7.77 -28.02 13.08
N GLU A 262 -6.85 -28.23 14.02
CA GLU A 262 -5.83 -27.24 14.38
C GLU A 262 -4.89 -26.95 13.21
N LYS A 263 -4.40 -27.98 12.51
CA LYS A 263 -3.60 -27.80 11.28
C LYS A 263 -4.36 -27.01 10.21
N LEU A 264 -5.64 -27.31 10.02
CA LEU A 264 -6.51 -26.60 9.08
C LEU A 264 -6.73 -25.15 9.46
N GLU A 265 -6.89 -24.85 10.73
CA GLU A 265 -7.05 -23.49 11.22
C GLU A 265 -5.76 -22.68 10.97
N ASN A 266 -4.61 -23.29 11.23
CA ASN A 266 -3.30 -22.70 10.94
C ASN A 266 -3.13 -22.46 9.42
N ILE A 267 -3.51 -23.43 8.59
CA ILE A 267 -3.48 -23.28 7.13
C ILE A 267 -4.45 -22.19 6.67
N ASN A 268 -5.64 -22.09 7.26
CA ASN A 268 -6.58 -21.03 6.94
C ASN A 268 -5.98 -19.64 7.24
N LYS A 269 -5.28 -19.49 8.37
CA LYS A 269 -4.53 -18.26 8.71
C LYS A 269 -3.44 -17.97 7.68
N ILE A 270 -2.66 -18.98 7.29
CA ILE A 270 -1.60 -18.85 6.27
C ILE A 270 -2.18 -18.50 4.90
N MET A 271 -3.22 -19.20 4.44
CA MET A 271 -3.89 -18.94 3.16
C MET A 271 -4.50 -17.53 3.12
N TYR A 272 -5.04 -17.07 4.24
CA TYR A 272 -5.56 -15.72 4.38
C TYR A 272 -4.44 -14.68 4.32
N PHE A 273 -3.34 -14.90 5.06
CA PHE A 273 -2.16 -14.04 5.05
C PHE A 273 -1.52 -13.95 3.66
N LEU A 274 -1.36 -15.08 2.98
CA LEU A 274 -0.85 -15.18 1.61
C LEU A 274 -1.88 -14.74 0.55
N ARG A 275 -3.10 -14.37 0.97
CA ARG A 275 -4.23 -13.95 0.11
C ARG A 275 -4.57 -14.96 -0.99
N ILE A 276 -4.34 -16.25 -0.72
CA ILE A 276 -4.77 -17.35 -1.60
C ILE A 276 -6.28 -17.51 -1.48
N GLY A 277 -6.82 -17.44 -0.26
CA GLY A 277 -8.24 -17.62 0.01
C GLY A 277 -8.52 -17.86 1.48
N LYS A 278 -9.73 -18.32 1.78
CA LYS A 278 -10.11 -18.78 3.12
C LYS A 278 -10.86 -20.10 3.05
N ILE A 279 -10.65 -20.96 4.02
CA ILE A 279 -11.43 -22.17 4.23
C ILE A 279 -12.72 -21.76 4.96
N LYS A 280 -13.88 -22.10 4.39
CA LYS A 280 -15.18 -21.88 5.03
C LYS A 280 -15.41 -22.99 6.04
N ILE A 281 -15.27 -22.65 7.31
CA ILE A 281 -15.59 -23.52 8.43
C ILE A 281 -17.09 -23.36 8.75
N PRO A 282 -17.91 -24.43 8.72
CA PRO A 282 -19.31 -24.37 9.10
C PRO A 282 -19.45 -24.10 10.61
N ILE A 283 -20.57 -23.49 11.01
CA ILE A 283 -20.86 -23.16 12.42
C ILE A 283 -20.87 -24.43 13.27
N ASN A 284 -21.44 -25.52 12.74
CA ASN A 284 -21.35 -26.84 13.37
C ASN A 284 -20.14 -27.60 12.82
N LYS A 285 -19.12 -27.80 13.66
CA LYS A 285 -17.87 -28.50 13.31
C LYS A 285 -18.10 -29.96 12.91
N ASP A 286 -19.12 -30.64 13.42
CA ASP A 286 -19.41 -32.03 13.05
C ASP A 286 -19.79 -32.19 11.58
N ARG A 287 -20.36 -31.14 10.97
CA ARG A 287 -20.68 -31.16 9.53
C ARG A 287 -19.45 -31.28 8.63
N LEU A 288 -18.26 -30.91 9.11
CA LEU A 288 -17.01 -31.05 8.35
C LEU A 288 -16.66 -32.49 7.98
N LYS A 289 -17.17 -33.47 8.76
CA LYS A 289 -17.01 -34.89 8.46
C LYS A 289 -17.70 -35.28 7.15
N TYR A 290 -18.85 -34.68 6.86
CA TYR A 290 -19.74 -35.06 5.76
C TYR A 290 -19.66 -34.09 4.58
N ASP A 291 -19.74 -32.79 4.85
CA ASP A 291 -19.80 -31.73 3.84
C ASP A 291 -18.43 -31.41 3.22
N GLY A 292 -17.36 -31.81 3.92
CA GLY A 292 -16.00 -31.46 3.57
C GLY A 292 -15.66 -29.98 3.74
N TRP A 293 -14.43 -29.63 3.36
CA TRP A 293 -13.87 -28.29 3.44
C TRP A 293 -14.18 -27.53 2.15
N LYS A 294 -14.78 -26.34 2.27
CA LYS A 294 -15.04 -25.48 1.12
C LYS A 294 -14.03 -24.34 1.09
N VAL A 295 -13.26 -24.24 0.01
CA VAL A 295 -12.29 -23.15 -0.17
C VAL A 295 -12.95 -22.01 -0.91
N ALA A 296 -12.91 -20.81 -0.33
CA ALA A 296 -13.21 -19.58 -1.02
C ALA A 296 -11.90 -18.93 -1.46
N LEU A 297 -11.52 -19.13 -2.73
CA LEU A 297 -10.35 -18.50 -3.31
C LEU A 297 -10.51 -16.97 -3.34
N SER A 298 -9.38 -16.27 -3.21
CA SER A 298 -9.34 -14.83 -3.36
C SER A 298 -9.69 -14.42 -4.79
N ARG A 299 -10.44 -13.33 -4.95
CA ARG A 299 -10.81 -12.80 -6.27
C ARG A 299 -9.60 -12.37 -7.11
N ASP A 300 -8.48 -12.09 -6.43
CA ASP A 300 -7.24 -11.64 -7.06
C ASP A 300 -6.28 -12.80 -7.36
N LEU A 301 -6.69 -14.06 -7.07
CA LEU A 301 -5.90 -15.25 -7.34
C LEU A 301 -6.10 -15.72 -8.79
N VAL A 302 -4.98 -16.02 -9.47
CA VAL A 302 -4.96 -16.73 -10.75
C VAL A 302 -4.28 -18.07 -10.51
N VAL A 303 -5.05 -19.15 -10.56
CA VAL A 303 -4.54 -20.51 -10.45
C VAL A 303 -4.16 -21.00 -11.84
N LYS A 304 -2.93 -21.50 -11.99
CA LYS A 304 -2.49 -22.27 -13.14
C LYS A 304 -2.14 -23.67 -12.68
N ASN A 305 -2.84 -24.65 -13.23
CA ASN A 305 -2.41 -26.04 -13.18
C ASN A 305 -1.50 -26.22 -14.39
N ASP A 306 -0.22 -26.56 -14.16
CA ASP A 306 0.58 -27.12 -15.24
C ASP A 306 0.12 -28.58 -15.37
N GLU A 307 -1.00 -28.79 -16.06
CA GLU A 307 -1.21 -30.04 -16.79
C GLU A 307 -0.32 -29.96 -18.03
N ILE A 308 0.36 -31.07 -18.31
CA ILE A 308 1.37 -31.24 -19.37
C ILE A 308 0.98 -30.54 -20.68
#